data_AF-O44541-F1
#
_entry.id   AF-O44541-F1
#
_cell.length_a   1.000
_cell.length_b   1.000
_cell.length_c   1.000
_cell.angle_alpha   90.00
_cell.angle_beta   90.00
_cell.angle_gamma   90.00
#
_symmetry.space_group_name_H-M   'P 1'
#
loop_
_entity.id
_entity.type
_entity.pdbx_description
1 polymer ?
#
loop_
_entity_poly.entity_id
_entity_poly.type
_entity_poly.pdbx_seq_one_letter_code
_entity_poly.pdbx_strand_id
1 'polypeptide(L)'
;MNVSCVPNFNYFDTSEFLTVAMHSITVIVTPIHLLGLYCILFKTPDQMEGVKWYLLNMHISVMVFDYSVTVLSIPFVLATKLAGFSLGISKYLNLPFIIPAITTIYSFGLISIAIVAIFENQFRVNCSFSWMTKWGHMKPLFLPFHYIVHACMVAGVLFFVPNQEAAIKNLFKNLPCLPHEIYEAPFFVLAENVNYHLITAFLAIAFVTFEILFFLICLIFNCLKQLKEHKMSRRTFRLQKQFLIAIIVQSGVPLIFFILPLFYFIFAFLKQYYNQGVINCLIVNASLHGLVSTLAMLSLHKPYRQAMKDMFARSPQQRPEVSKISKAVLL
;
A
#
# COMPACT_ATOMS: atom_id res chain seq x y z
N MET A 1 25.80 -29.04 0.70
CA MET A 1 25.76 -27.89 -0.23
C MET A 1 26.44 -28.35 -1.50
N ASN A 2 25.84 -28.16 -2.68
CA ASN A 2 26.47 -28.53 -3.94
C ASN A 2 27.07 -27.25 -4.55
N VAL A 3 28.28 -26.86 -4.13
CA VAL A 3 28.94 -25.63 -4.58
C VAL A 3 29.56 -25.79 -5.98
N SER A 4 29.56 -27.01 -6.51
CA SER A 4 30.23 -27.41 -7.76
C SER A 4 29.33 -27.40 -9.00
N CYS A 5 28.08 -26.92 -8.89
CA CYS A 5 27.16 -26.79 -10.02
C CYS A 5 27.21 -25.38 -10.63
N VAL A 6 26.96 -25.26 -11.93
CA VAL A 6 26.84 -23.97 -12.61
C VAL A 6 25.39 -23.48 -12.48
N PRO A 7 25.11 -22.39 -11.76
CA PRO A 7 23.75 -21.90 -11.60
C PRO A 7 23.22 -21.33 -12.91
N ASN A 8 21.98 -21.67 -13.27
CA ASN A 8 21.25 -20.97 -14.34
C ASN A 8 20.66 -19.69 -13.74
N PHE A 9 21.37 -18.58 -13.91
CA PHE A 9 21.12 -17.32 -13.22
C PHE A 9 21.20 -16.17 -14.22
N ASN A 10 20.17 -15.32 -14.27
CA ASN A 10 20.12 -14.15 -15.14
C ASN A 10 19.98 -12.86 -14.34
N TYR A 11 20.00 -11.72 -15.02
CA TYR A 11 19.93 -10.40 -14.38
C TYR A 11 18.69 -10.23 -13.47
N PHE A 12 17.51 -10.72 -13.87
CA PHE A 12 16.29 -10.57 -13.07
C PHE A 12 16.35 -11.34 -11.75
N ASP A 13 17.16 -12.40 -11.65
CA ASP A 13 17.37 -13.17 -10.43
C ASP A 13 18.26 -12.42 -9.40
N THR A 14 18.99 -11.39 -9.83
CA THR A 14 19.98 -10.69 -9.01
C THR A 14 19.36 -9.76 -7.96
N SER A 15 20.09 -9.58 -6.86
CA SER A 15 19.83 -8.51 -5.89
C SER A 15 20.00 -7.12 -6.50
N GLU A 16 20.96 -6.97 -7.43
CA GLU A 16 21.21 -5.73 -8.16
C GLU A 16 19.97 -5.25 -8.92
N PHE A 17 19.35 -6.11 -9.72
CA PHE A 17 18.10 -5.80 -10.42
C PHE A 17 17.04 -5.28 -9.46
N LEU A 18 16.80 -6.01 -8.36
CA LEU A 18 15.78 -5.63 -7.39
C LEU A 18 16.09 -4.27 -6.74
N THR A 19 17.34 -4.03 -6.34
CA THR A 19 17.78 -2.76 -5.74
C THR A 19 17.62 -1.58 -6.71
N VAL A 20 18.08 -1.73 -7.96
CA VAL A 20 17.96 -0.67 -8.99
C VAL A 20 16.49 -0.37 -9.27
N ALA A 21 15.66 -1.41 -9.40
CA ALA A 21 14.24 -1.24 -9.65
C ALA A 21 13.52 -0.54 -8.47
N MET A 22 13.79 -0.95 -7.22
CA MET A 22 13.20 -0.30 -6.05
C MET A 22 13.59 1.17 -5.93
N HIS A 23 14.89 1.50 -6.09
CA HIS A 23 15.33 2.89 -6.04
C HIS A 23 14.74 3.74 -7.17
N SER A 24 14.64 3.18 -8.38
CA SER A 24 14.00 3.86 -9.51
C SER A 24 12.53 4.16 -9.21
N ILE A 25 11.80 3.20 -8.63
CA ILE A 25 10.42 3.40 -8.17
C ILE A 25 10.37 4.51 -7.12
N THR A 26 11.19 4.46 -6.07
CA THR A 26 11.21 5.50 -5.02
C THR A 26 11.42 6.89 -5.62
N VAL A 27 12.37 7.04 -6.55
CA VAL A 27 12.69 8.34 -7.19
C VAL A 27 11.49 8.87 -7.97
N ILE A 28 10.74 8.02 -8.67
CA ILE A 28 9.56 8.43 -9.46
C ILE A 28 8.36 8.68 -8.57
N VAL A 29 8.13 7.83 -7.58
CA VAL A 29 6.94 7.82 -6.73
C VAL A 29 6.96 8.93 -5.70
N THR A 30 8.14 9.26 -5.15
CA THR A 30 8.27 10.28 -4.10
C THR A 30 7.72 11.66 -4.51
N PRO A 31 8.07 12.24 -5.67
CA PRO A 31 7.48 13.51 -6.12
C PRO A 31 5.96 13.45 -6.27
N ILE A 32 5.43 12.33 -6.76
CA ILE A 32 3.99 12.12 -6.95
C ILE A 32 3.28 12.01 -5.60
N HIS A 33 3.88 11.33 -4.63
CA HIS A 33 3.39 11.27 -3.25
C HIS A 33 3.35 12.64 -2.58
N LEU A 34 4.42 13.43 -2.73
CA LEU A 34 4.48 14.79 -2.19
C LEU A 34 3.41 15.70 -2.84
N LEU A 35 3.17 15.52 -4.14
CA LEU A 35 2.10 16.22 -4.85
C LEU A 35 0.70 15.80 -4.36
N GLY A 36 0.48 14.50 -4.17
CA GLY A 36 -0.73 13.97 -3.55
C GLY A 36 -0.97 14.56 -2.16
N LEU A 37 0.07 14.56 -1.32
CA LEU A 37 0.06 15.13 0.02
C LEU A 37 -0.29 16.64 -0.01
N TYR A 38 0.35 17.39 -0.89
CA TYR A 38 0.03 18.81 -1.11
C TYR A 38 -1.44 19.01 -1.48
N CYS A 39 -1.97 18.23 -2.42
CA CYS A 39 -3.35 18.34 -2.87
C CYS A 39 -4.34 18.06 -1.73
N ILE A 40 -4.09 17.03 -0.91
CA ILE A 40 -4.96 16.74 0.24
C ILE A 40 -4.93 17.89 1.25
N LEU A 41 -3.73 18.38 1.61
CA LEU A 41 -3.59 19.39 2.66
C LEU A 41 -4.15 20.76 2.25
N PHE A 42 -3.88 21.18 1.01
CA PHE A 42 -4.09 22.57 0.57
C PHE A 42 -5.16 22.72 -0.52
N LYS A 43 -5.60 21.64 -1.16
CA LYS A 43 -6.60 21.69 -2.25
C LYS A 43 -7.88 20.93 -1.95
N THR A 44 -8.01 20.29 -0.78
CA THR A 44 -9.29 19.75 -0.31
C THR A 44 -10.21 20.90 0.10
N PRO A 45 -11.38 21.07 -0.54
CA PRO A 45 -12.30 22.15 -0.22
C PRO A 45 -13.13 21.85 1.04
N ASP A 46 -13.74 22.88 1.63
CA ASP A 46 -14.54 22.77 2.87
C ASP A 46 -15.69 21.76 2.76
N GLN A 47 -16.28 21.59 1.56
CA GLN A 47 -17.34 20.59 1.36
C GLN A 47 -16.86 19.14 1.53
N MET A 48 -15.53 18.91 1.54
CA MET A 48 -14.88 17.62 1.77
C MET A 48 -14.10 17.60 3.09
N GLU A 49 -14.30 18.57 3.98
CA GLU A 49 -13.55 18.67 5.25
C GLU A 49 -13.70 17.41 6.10
N GLY A 50 -14.91 16.87 6.19
CA GLY A 50 -15.22 15.65 6.97
C GLY A 50 -14.50 14.38 6.51
N VAL A 51 -13.85 14.38 5.34
CA VAL A 51 -13.03 13.25 4.83
C VAL A 51 -11.56 13.58 4.69
N LYS A 52 -11.17 14.85 4.81
CA LYS A 52 -9.81 15.32 4.55
C LYS A 52 -8.76 14.52 5.33
N TRP A 53 -8.96 14.37 6.64
CA TRP A 53 -8.02 13.68 7.51
C TRP A 53 -7.99 12.17 7.29
N TYR A 54 -9.09 11.57 6.83
CA TYR A 54 -9.13 10.16 6.48
C TYR A 54 -8.38 9.88 5.16
N LEU A 55 -8.55 10.74 4.15
CA LEU A 55 -7.77 10.69 2.92
C LEU A 55 -6.28 10.90 3.20
N LEU A 56 -5.94 11.86 4.09
CA LEU A 56 -4.57 12.10 4.51
C LEU A 56 -3.97 10.86 5.20
N ASN A 57 -4.69 10.26 6.14
CA ASN A 57 -4.22 9.07 6.85
C ASN A 57 -3.97 7.90 5.89
N MET A 58 -4.87 7.68 4.92
CA MET A 58 -4.68 6.65 3.89
C MET A 58 -3.46 6.94 3.03
N HIS A 59 -3.30 8.17 2.55
CA HIS A 59 -2.17 8.56 1.71
C HIS A 59 -0.83 8.44 2.45
N ILE A 60 -0.77 8.89 3.71
CA ILE A 60 0.42 8.70 4.56
C ILE A 60 0.69 7.22 4.79
N SER A 61 -0.33 6.40 5.05
CA SER A 61 -0.15 4.95 5.25
C SER A 61 0.42 4.27 4.01
N VAL A 62 -0.04 4.65 2.81
CA VAL A 62 0.53 4.18 1.53
C VAL A 62 1.99 4.60 1.41
N MET A 63 2.31 5.87 1.69
CA MET A 63 3.71 6.37 1.66
C MET A 63 4.61 5.61 2.64
N VAL A 64 4.16 5.38 3.87
CA VAL A 64 4.94 4.67 4.90
C VAL A 64 5.24 3.24 4.46
N PHE A 65 4.27 2.54 3.89
CA PHE A 65 4.48 1.19 3.36
C PHE A 65 5.37 1.19 2.11
N ASP A 66 5.19 2.12 1.18
CA ASP A 66 6.07 2.23 0.01
C ASP A 66 7.53 2.43 0.43
N TYR A 67 7.80 3.32 1.38
CA TYR A 67 9.16 3.51 1.89
C TYR A 67 9.65 2.34 2.74
N SER A 68 8.77 1.63 3.44
CA SER A 68 9.19 0.41 4.15
C SER A 68 9.67 -0.66 3.18
N VAL A 69 9.04 -0.80 2.01
CA VAL A 69 9.41 -1.79 0.99
C VAL A 69 10.58 -1.32 0.13
N THR A 70 10.52 -0.10 -0.41
CA THR A 70 11.43 0.37 -1.47
C THR A 70 12.70 1.05 -0.95
N VAL A 71 12.72 1.49 0.31
CA VAL A 71 13.85 2.22 0.91
C VAL A 71 14.43 1.47 2.11
N LEU A 72 13.58 1.16 3.10
CA LEU A 72 14.04 0.52 4.33
C LEU A 72 14.45 -0.93 4.04
N SER A 73 13.52 -1.75 3.56
CA SER A 73 13.71 -3.20 3.46
C SER A 73 14.42 -3.62 2.18
N ILE A 74 13.91 -3.22 1.02
CA ILE A 74 14.22 -3.82 -0.30
C ILE A 74 14.35 -5.34 -0.15
N PRO A 75 13.23 -6.03 0.10
CA PRO A 75 13.26 -7.39 0.62
C PRO A 75 13.63 -8.38 -0.48
N PHE A 76 14.78 -9.03 -0.36
CA PHE A 76 15.13 -10.17 -1.21
C PHE A 76 14.61 -11.44 -0.54
N VAL A 77 13.53 -11.99 -1.06
CA VAL A 77 12.77 -13.07 -0.44
C VAL A 77 12.83 -14.32 -1.31
N LEU A 78 13.02 -15.47 -0.67
CA LEU A 78 12.75 -16.76 -1.29
C LEU A 78 11.29 -17.09 -1.03
N ALA A 79 10.53 -17.58 -2.01
CA ALA A 79 9.11 -17.90 -1.79
C ALA A 79 8.85 -19.35 -1.37
N THR A 80 9.80 -20.25 -1.62
CA THR A 80 9.70 -21.66 -1.21
C THR A 80 9.71 -21.85 0.30
N LYS A 81 10.26 -20.86 1.03
CA LYS A 81 10.28 -20.72 2.48
C LYS A 81 10.08 -19.26 2.82
N LEU A 82 9.44 -18.91 3.94
CA LEU A 82 9.31 -17.49 4.33
C LEU A 82 10.66 -16.97 4.87
N ALA A 83 11.63 -16.80 3.99
CA ALA A 83 13.01 -16.43 4.32
C ALA A 83 13.53 -15.35 3.37
N GLY A 84 14.37 -14.46 3.88
CA GLY A 84 14.94 -13.38 3.08
C GLY A 84 15.98 -12.57 3.82
N PHE A 85 16.47 -11.55 3.13
CA PHE A 85 17.36 -10.53 3.70
C PHE A 85 17.04 -9.16 3.09
N SER A 86 17.59 -8.12 3.72
CA SER A 86 17.36 -6.73 3.31
C SER A 86 18.47 -6.23 2.40
N LEU A 87 18.10 -5.48 1.36
CA LEU A 87 19.01 -4.75 0.48
C LEU A 87 18.95 -3.22 0.69
N GLY A 88 17.99 -2.74 1.49
CA GLY A 88 17.74 -1.32 1.72
C GLY A 88 18.55 -0.72 2.87
N ILE A 89 18.09 0.39 3.43
CA ILE A 89 18.76 1.10 4.55
C ILE A 89 19.06 0.15 5.73
N SER A 90 18.15 -0.80 6.04
CA SER A 90 18.38 -1.73 7.14
C SER A 90 19.63 -2.61 6.97
N LYS A 91 20.08 -2.87 5.74
CA LYS A 91 21.34 -3.55 5.45
C LYS A 91 22.53 -2.76 6.02
N TYR A 92 22.58 -1.45 5.75
CA TYR A 92 23.68 -0.58 6.17
C TYR A 92 23.66 -0.29 7.67
N LEU A 93 22.50 -0.41 8.30
CA LEU A 93 22.34 -0.34 9.75
C LEU A 93 22.59 -1.68 10.46
N ASN A 94 22.95 -2.74 9.72
CA ASN A 94 23.12 -4.10 10.23
C ASN A 94 21.91 -4.63 11.02
N LEU A 95 20.69 -4.20 10.64
CA LEU A 95 19.48 -4.66 11.30
C LEU A 95 19.11 -6.08 10.81
N PRO A 96 18.72 -6.99 11.71
CA PRO A 96 18.25 -8.31 11.30
C PRO A 96 16.96 -8.16 10.49
N PHE A 97 16.81 -8.96 9.42
CA PHE A 97 15.72 -8.84 8.44
C PHE A 97 14.30 -8.87 9.05
N ILE A 98 14.13 -9.48 10.21
CA ILE A 98 12.85 -9.47 10.94
C ILE A 98 12.33 -8.06 11.23
N ILE A 99 13.21 -7.10 11.50
CA ILE A 99 12.83 -5.71 11.82
C ILE A 99 12.18 -5.03 10.60
N PRO A 100 12.87 -4.87 9.45
CA PRO A 100 12.26 -4.30 8.25
C PRO A 100 11.05 -5.10 7.74
N ALA A 101 11.05 -6.43 7.89
CA ALA A 101 9.91 -7.26 7.53
C ALA A 101 8.67 -6.96 8.39
N ILE A 102 8.80 -6.87 9.72
CA ILE A 102 7.70 -6.52 10.62
C ILE A 102 7.23 -5.09 10.37
N THR A 103 8.14 -4.14 10.15
CA THR A 103 7.77 -2.76 9.78
C THR A 103 6.95 -2.74 8.49
N THR A 104 7.31 -3.56 7.50
CA THR A 104 6.57 -3.69 6.24
C THR A 104 5.19 -4.32 6.42
N ILE A 105 5.09 -5.40 7.20
CA ILE A 105 3.79 -6.05 7.49
C ILE A 105 2.88 -5.09 8.27
N TYR A 106 3.44 -4.39 9.26
CA TYR A 106 2.69 -3.44 10.07
C TYR A 106 2.15 -2.29 9.22
N SER A 107 3.01 -1.65 8.40
CA SER A 107 2.62 -0.55 7.53
C SER A 107 1.61 -0.94 6.46
N PHE A 108 1.66 -2.17 5.92
CA PHE A 108 0.64 -2.67 5.00
C PHE A 108 -0.75 -2.67 5.65
N GLY A 109 -0.86 -3.14 6.89
CA GLY A 109 -2.14 -3.12 7.61
C GLY A 109 -2.62 -1.71 7.96
N LEU A 110 -1.73 -0.72 8.10
CA LEU A 110 -2.14 0.68 8.26
C LEU A 110 -2.96 1.17 7.06
N ILE A 111 -2.62 0.72 5.84
CA ILE A 111 -3.41 1.02 4.63
C ILE A 111 -4.82 0.46 4.78
N SER A 112 -4.95 -0.81 5.17
CA SER A 112 -6.24 -1.48 5.36
C SER A 112 -7.10 -0.76 6.41
N ILE A 113 -6.51 -0.42 7.56
CA ILE A 113 -7.19 0.33 8.63
C ILE A 113 -7.65 1.70 8.12
N ALA A 114 -6.81 2.41 7.37
CA ALA A 114 -7.16 3.72 6.81
C ALA A 114 -8.31 3.64 5.79
N ILE A 115 -8.32 2.61 4.94
CA ILE A 115 -9.40 2.35 3.99
C ILE A 115 -10.72 2.08 4.73
N VAL A 116 -10.70 1.15 5.69
CA VAL A 116 -11.88 0.83 6.51
C VAL A 116 -12.39 2.08 7.22
N ALA A 117 -11.50 2.91 7.78
CA ALA A 117 -11.86 4.16 8.44
C ALA A 117 -12.54 5.17 7.49
N ILE A 118 -12.13 5.25 6.21
CA ILE A 118 -12.81 6.07 5.21
C ILE A 118 -14.25 5.57 5.00
N PHE A 119 -14.43 4.26 4.80
CA PHE A 119 -15.74 3.67 4.55
C PHE A 119 -16.67 3.75 5.77
N GLU A 120 -16.15 3.53 6.98
CA GLU A 120 -16.91 3.71 8.23
C GLU A 120 -17.33 5.17 8.40
N ASN A 121 -16.44 6.13 8.16
CA ASN A 121 -16.77 7.55 8.25
C ASN A 121 -17.85 7.93 7.23
N GLN A 122 -17.74 7.46 5.99
CA GLN A 122 -18.76 7.68 4.97
C GLN A 122 -20.10 7.07 5.39
N PHE A 123 -20.08 5.82 5.84
CA PHE A 123 -21.26 5.14 6.34
C PHE A 123 -21.91 5.97 7.45
N ARG A 124 -21.13 6.48 8.40
CA ARG A 124 -21.63 7.27 9.52
C ARG A 124 -22.24 8.60 9.13
N VAL A 125 -21.61 9.32 8.21
CA VAL A 125 -22.06 10.67 7.81
C VAL A 125 -23.28 10.58 6.88
N ASN A 126 -23.34 9.58 6.01
CA ASN A 126 -24.34 9.54 4.95
C ASN A 126 -25.56 8.66 5.28
N CYS A 127 -25.41 7.64 6.12
CA CYS A 127 -26.50 6.70 6.42
C CYS A 127 -27.41 7.18 7.55
N SER A 128 -28.72 7.05 7.32
CA SER A 128 -29.77 7.43 8.29
C SER A 128 -30.61 6.23 8.74
N PHE A 129 -29.96 5.11 9.05
CA PHE A 129 -30.63 3.92 9.56
C PHE A 129 -31.08 4.09 11.01
N SER A 130 -32.16 3.42 11.43
CA SER A 130 -32.68 3.52 12.81
C SER A 130 -31.68 3.06 13.86
N TRP A 131 -30.79 2.12 13.52
CA TRP A 131 -29.75 1.59 14.41
C TRP A 131 -28.47 2.45 14.44
N MET A 132 -28.43 3.57 13.72
CA MET A 132 -27.27 4.47 13.67
C MET A 132 -26.91 5.02 15.07
N THR A 133 -27.91 5.21 15.95
CA THR A 133 -27.69 5.60 17.35
C THR A 133 -26.83 4.59 18.11
N LYS A 134 -27.02 3.28 17.87
CA LYS A 134 -26.19 2.24 18.51
C LYS A 134 -24.76 2.26 17.97
N TRP A 135 -24.60 2.44 16.65
CA TRP A 135 -23.27 2.60 16.04
C TRP A 135 -22.52 3.81 16.59
N GLY A 136 -23.23 4.92 16.85
CA GLY A 136 -22.66 6.12 17.46
C GLY A 136 -21.95 5.86 18.80
N HIS A 137 -22.43 4.89 19.60
CA HIS A 137 -21.80 4.49 20.86
C HIS A 137 -20.57 3.60 20.67
N MET A 138 -20.53 2.79 19.60
CA MET A 138 -19.39 1.91 19.25
C MET A 138 -18.26 2.65 18.54
N LYS A 139 -18.56 3.81 17.94
CA LYS A 139 -17.62 4.68 17.21
C LYS A 139 -16.26 4.88 17.90
N PRO A 140 -16.16 5.34 19.16
CA PRO A 140 -14.85 5.63 19.77
C PRO A 140 -13.98 4.38 19.93
N LEU A 141 -14.57 3.18 19.92
CA LEU A 141 -13.86 1.92 20.05
C LEU A 141 -13.44 1.32 18.70
N PHE A 142 -14.11 1.71 17.61
CA PHE A 142 -13.93 1.11 16.29
C PHE A 142 -12.49 1.20 15.78
N LEU A 143 -11.91 2.41 15.73
CA LEU A 143 -10.57 2.60 15.19
C LEU A 143 -9.47 2.06 16.14
N PRO A 144 -9.50 2.31 17.47
CA PRO A 144 -8.57 1.67 18.39
C PRO A 144 -8.58 0.15 18.34
N PHE A 145 -9.76 -0.48 18.20
CA PHE A 145 -9.88 -1.93 18.04
C PHE A 145 -9.05 -2.44 16.85
N HIS A 146 -9.15 -1.78 15.70
CA HIS A 146 -8.40 -2.16 14.50
C HIS A 146 -6.88 -2.06 14.71
N TYR A 147 -6.41 -0.96 15.30
CA TYR A 147 -4.99 -0.77 15.59
C TYR A 147 -4.45 -1.81 16.58
N ILE A 148 -5.20 -2.12 17.64
CA ILE A 148 -4.80 -3.11 18.66
C ILE A 148 -4.79 -4.51 18.04
N VAL A 149 -5.86 -4.91 17.34
CA VAL A 149 -5.95 -6.24 16.72
C VAL A 149 -4.83 -6.44 15.70
N HIS A 150 -4.57 -5.43 14.85
CA HIS A 150 -3.47 -5.50 13.88
C HIS A 150 -2.11 -5.60 14.57
N ALA A 151 -1.85 -4.78 15.60
CA ALA A 151 -0.62 -4.87 16.37
C ALA A 151 -0.44 -6.25 17.03
N CYS A 152 -1.50 -6.83 17.58
CA CYS A 152 -1.49 -8.18 18.14
C CYS A 152 -1.23 -9.26 17.08
N MET A 153 -1.85 -9.17 15.90
CA MET A 153 -1.61 -10.10 14.78
C MET A 153 -0.15 -10.06 14.32
N VAL A 154 0.43 -8.86 14.21
CA VAL A 154 1.84 -8.69 13.83
C VAL A 154 2.77 -9.17 14.94
N ALA A 155 2.48 -8.88 16.21
CA ALA A 155 3.25 -9.42 17.34
C ALA A 155 3.19 -10.96 17.38
N GLY A 156 2.07 -11.54 16.96
CA GLY A 156 1.89 -12.98 16.79
C GLY A 156 2.95 -13.65 15.92
N VAL A 157 3.42 -12.98 14.85
CA VAL A 157 4.48 -13.47 13.95
C VAL A 157 5.77 -13.78 14.71
N LEU A 158 6.11 -12.98 15.74
CA LEU A 158 7.33 -13.15 16.52
C LEU A 158 7.39 -14.49 17.25
N PHE A 159 6.25 -15.07 17.64
CA PHE A 159 6.20 -16.36 18.32
C PHE A 159 6.49 -17.55 17.39
N PHE A 160 6.47 -17.35 16.08
CA PHE A 160 6.72 -18.38 15.07
C PHE A 160 8.10 -18.28 14.42
N VAL A 161 8.94 -17.35 14.88
CA VAL A 161 10.33 -17.21 14.44
C VAL A 161 11.12 -18.43 14.93
N PRO A 162 11.71 -19.24 14.04
CA PRO A 162 12.47 -20.42 14.40
C PRO A 162 13.89 -20.08 14.87
N ASN A 163 14.57 -21.09 15.42
CA ASN A 163 16.02 -21.02 15.63
C ASN A 163 16.73 -20.84 14.27
N GLN A 164 17.45 -19.74 14.10
CA GLN A 164 17.97 -19.33 12.80
C GLN A 164 19.07 -20.26 12.27
N GLU A 165 19.96 -20.78 13.12
CA GLU A 165 21.03 -21.68 12.69
C GLU A 165 20.47 -22.97 12.08
N ALA A 166 19.52 -23.59 12.78
CA ALA A 166 18.85 -24.81 12.30
C ALA A 166 18.01 -24.52 11.05
N ALA A 167 17.25 -23.42 11.04
CA ALA A 167 16.35 -23.08 9.95
C ALA A 167 17.10 -22.72 8.66
N ILE A 168 18.20 -21.98 8.74
CA ILE A 168 19.05 -21.64 7.58
C ILE A 168 19.71 -22.91 7.00
N LYS A 169 20.22 -23.80 7.87
CA LYS A 169 20.75 -25.09 7.42
C LYS A 169 19.70 -25.92 6.69
N ASN A 170 18.44 -25.89 7.15
CA ASN A 170 17.32 -26.57 6.52
C ASN A 170 16.89 -25.90 5.20
N LEU A 171 16.94 -24.57 5.13
CA LEU A 171 16.65 -23.77 3.94
C LEU A 171 17.53 -24.20 2.76
N PHE A 172 18.85 -24.18 2.94
CA PHE A 172 19.80 -24.47 1.85
C PHE A 172 19.85 -25.94 1.41
N LYS A 173 19.31 -26.88 2.19
CA LYS A 173 19.20 -28.29 1.77
C LYS A 173 18.24 -28.50 0.61
N ASN A 174 17.21 -27.66 0.51
CA ASN A 174 16.09 -27.84 -0.42
C ASN A 174 16.15 -26.89 -1.62
N LEU A 175 17.16 -26.03 -1.69
CA LEU A 175 17.33 -25.08 -2.79
C LEU A 175 18.10 -25.71 -3.95
N PRO A 176 17.81 -25.29 -5.20
CA PRO A 176 18.59 -25.71 -6.36
C PRO A 176 20.02 -25.16 -6.28
N CYS A 177 20.81 -25.42 -7.34
CA CYS A 177 22.09 -24.75 -7.51
C CYS A 177 21.91 -23.23 -7.55
N LEU A 178 22.54 -22.50 -6.63
CA LEU A 178 22.48 -21.04 -6.58
C LEU A 178 23.88 -20.43 -6.68
N PRO A 179 23.99 -19.15 -7.10
CA PRO A 179 25.24 -18.40 -7.03
C PRO A 179 25.78 -18.32 -5.60
N HIS A 180 27.09 -18.16 -5.49
CA HIS A 180 27.79 -18.14 -4.20
C HIS A 180 27.31 -17.00 -3.29
N GLU A 181 27.00 -15.85 -3.89
CA GLU A 181 26.52 -14.64 -3.22
C GLU A 181 25.23 -14.88 -2.43
N ILE A 182 24.39 -15.82 -2.87
CA ILE A 182 23.16 -16.18 -2.16
C ILE A 182 23.48 -17.04 -0.94
N TYR A 183 24.46 -17.94 -1.00
CA TYR A 183 24.82 -18.76 0.16
C TYR A 183 25.49 -17.95 1.27
N GLU A 184 26.19 -16.86 0.93
CA GLU A 184 26.84 -15.96 1.89
C GLU A 184 25.93 -14.84 2.41
N ALA A 185 24.74 -14.66 1.82
CA ALA A 185 23.81 -13.62 2.22
C ALA A 185 23.26 -13.85 3.64
N PRO A 186 22.99 -12.78 4.42
CA PRO A 186 22.52 -12.87 5.80
C PRO A 186 21.02 -13.21 5.87
N PHE A 187 20.67 -14.42 5.41
CA PHE A 187 19.31 -14.91 5.41
C PHE A 187 18.72 -14.98 6.82
N PHE A 188 17.45 -14.62 6.91
CA PHE A 188 16.63 -14.81 8.09
C PHE A 188 15.39 -15.59 7.70
N VAL A 189 15.10 -16.67 8.41
CA VAL A 189 13.88 -17.46 8.23
C VAL A 189 12.83 -16.92 9.18
N LEU A 190 11.75 -16.31 8.66
CA LEU A 190 10.65 -15.81 9.48
C LEU A 190 9.81 -16.94 10.06
N ALA A 191 9.57 -18.00 9.29
CA ALA A 191 8.76 -19.13 9.73
C ALA A 191 9.10 -20.41 8.96
N GLU A 192 9.21 -21.53 9.67
CA GLU A 192 9.22 -22.87 9.05
C GLU A 192 7.80 -23.38 8.79
N ASN A 193 6.88 -23.15 9.74
CA ASN A 193 5.47 -23.41 9.58
C ASN A 193 4.71 -22.10 9.27
N VAL A 194 4.22 -21.99 8.03
CA VAL A 194 3.52 -20.79 7.55
C VAL A 194 2.02 -20.78 7.89
N ASN A 195 1.47 -21.83 8.51
CA ASN A 195 0.03 -21.96 8.73
C ASN A 195 -0.55 -20.77 9.50
N TYR A 196 0.11 -20.35 10.58
CA TYR A 196 -0.31 -19.17 11.34
C TYR A 196 -0.35 -17.91 10.47
N HIS A 197 0.68 -17.70 9.65
CA HIS A 197 0.81 -16.54 8.77
C HIS A 197 -0.28 -16.52 7.71
N LEU A 198 -0.52 -17.66 7.05
CA LEU A 198 -1.55 -17.80 6.02
C LEU A 198 -2.95 -17.64 6.59
N ILE A 199 -3.25 -18.28 7.73
CA ILE A 199 -4.56 -18.17 8.38
C ILE A 199 -4.80 -16.74 8.85
N THR A 200 -3.84 -16.12 9.52
CA THR A 200 -3.94 -14.73 10.01
C THR A 200 -4.11 -13.75 8.85
N ALA A 201 -3.33 -13.89 7.78
CA ALA A 201 -3.47 -13.05 6.59
C ALA A 201 -4.84 -13.23 5.92
N PHE A 202 -5.30 -14.47 5.77
CA PHE A 202 -6.62 -14.77 5.20
C PHE A 202 -7.75 -14.15 6.04
N LEU A 203 -7.73 -14.35 7.36
CA LEU A 203 -8.72 -13.78 8.27
C LEU A 203 -8.71 -12.24 8.24
N ALA A 204 -7.53 -11.62 8.22
CA ALA A 204 -7.40 -10.16 8.13
C ALA A 204 -7.98 -9.62 6.81
N ILE A 205 -7.65 -10.24 5.67
CA ILE A 205 -8.18 -9.85 4.36
C ILE A 205 -9.69 -10.06 4.30
N ALA A 206 -10.19 -11.20 4.78
CA ALA A 206 -11.62 -11.51 4.79
C ALA A 206 -12.40 -10.52 5.67
N PHE A 207 -11.87 -10.19 6.85
CA PHE A 207 -12.48 -9.25 7.78
C PHE A 207 -12.57 -7.83 7.19
N VAL A 208 -11.45 -7.32 6.67
CA VAL A 208 -11.41 -5.99 6.01
C VAL A 208 -12.34 -5.96 4.79
N THR A 209 -12.34 -7.00 3.97
CA THR A 209 -13.21 -7.09 2.79
C THR A 209 -14.68 -7.10 3.19
N PHE A 210 -15.04 -7.86 4.22
CA PHE A 210 -16.39 -7.90 4.75
C PHE A 210 -16.87 -6.52 5.21
N GLU A 211 -16.06 -5.80 5.99
CA GLU A 211 -16.40 -4.46 6.47
C GLU A 211 -16.56 -3.45 5.32
N ILE A 212 -15.64 -3.44 4.36
CA ILE A 212 -15.73 -2.56 3.19
C ILE A 212 -17.01 -2.84 2.41
N LEU A 213 -17.32 -4.12 2.14
CA LEU A 213 -18.54 -4.51 1.44
C LEU A 213 -19.80 -4.14 2.23
N PHE A 214 -19.80 -4.38 3.55
CA PHE A 214 -20.90 -4.00 4.43
C PHE A 214 -21.18 -2.49 4.35
N PHE A 215 -20.16 -1.65 4.59
CA PHE A 215 -20.30 -0.20 4.53
C PHE A 215 -20.71 0.28 3.14
N LEU A 216 -20.11 -0.30 2.09
CA LEU A 216 -20.44 0.04 0.70
C LEU A 216 -21.89 -0.27 0.35
N ILE A 217 -22.39 -1.47 0.70
CA ILE A 217 -23.77 -1.88 0.45
C ILE A 217 -24.74 -0.95 1.20
N CYS A 218 -24.46 -0.69 2.49
CA CYS A 218 -25.24 0.23 3.30
C CYS A 218 -25.29 1.64 2.69
N LEU A 219 -24.14 2.16 2.23
CA LEU A 219 -24.03 3.46 1.57
C LEU A 219 -24.88 3.53 0.30
N ILE A 220 -24.74 2.54 -0.58
CA ILE A 220 -25.50 2.49 -1.84
C ILE A 220 -27.00 2.42 -1.55
N PHE A 221 -27.42 1.51 -0.67
CA PHE A 221 -28.84 1.34 -0.33
C PHE A 221 -29.44 2.62 0.24
N ASN A 222 -28.76 3.24 1.20
CA ASN A 222 -29.24 4.46 1.84
C ASN A 222 -29.27 5.64 0.85
N CYS A 223 -28.26 5.79 0.01
CA CYS A 223 -28.19 6.85 -1.00
C CYS A 223 -29.36 6.73 -2.02
N LEU A 224 -29.65 5.51 -2.49
CA LEU A 224 -30.79 5.24 -3.36
C LEU A 224 -32.14 5.49 -2.67
N LYS A 225 -32.26 5.09 -1.39
CA LYS A 225 -33.46 5.33 -0.58
C LYS A 225 -33.73 6.83 -0.41
N GLN A 226 -32.73 7.62 -0.02
CA GLN A 226 -32.89 9.06 0.17
C GLN A 226 -33.21 9.79 -1.14
N LEU A 227 -32.68 9.31 -2.28
CA LEU A 227 -33.03 9.84 -3.59
C LEU A 227 -34.50 9.55 -3.94
N LYS A 228 -34.97 8.31 -3.70
CA LYS A 228 -36.36 7.91 -3.95
C LYS A 228 -37.36 8.66 -3.06
N GLU A 229 -37.00 8.89 -1.80
CA GLU A 229 -37.81 9.63 -0.82
C GLU A 229 -37.72 11.15 -0.96
N HIS A 230 -37.08 11.68 -2.02
CA HIS A 230 -36.85 13.11 -2.23
C HIS A 230 -36.11 13.84 -1.09
N LYS A 231 -35.48 13.10 -0.18
CA LYS A 231 -34.65 13.65 0.92
C LYS A 231 -33.29 14.12 0.42
N MET A 232 -32.89 13.73 -0.79
CA MET A 232 -31.62 14.10 -1.40
C MET A 232 -31.82 14.67 -2.80
N SER A 233 -31.16 15.81 -3.08
CA SER A 233 -31.15 16.40 -4.41
C SER A 233 -30.36 15.55 -5.42
N ARG A 234 -30.74 15.61 -6.71
CA ARG A 234 -29.97 14.98 -7.81
C ARG A 234 -28.52 15.50 -7.90
N ARG A 235 -28.26 16.72 -7.43
CA ARG A 235 -26.89 17.29 -7.38
C ARG A 235 -26.07 16.61 -6.29
N THR A 236 -26.60 16.50 -5.08
CA THR A 236 -25.94 15.84 -3.94
C THR A 236 -25.64 14.37 -4.25
N PHE A 237 -26.62 13.65 -4.82
CA PHE A 237 -26.44 12.26 -5.25
C PHE A 237 -25.27 12.09 -6.22
N ARG A 238 -25.16 12.97 -7.23
CA ARG A 238 -24.05 12.93 -8.20
C ARG A 238 -22.69 13.16 -7.55
N LEU A 239 -22.59 14.07 -6.58
CA LEU A 239 -21.36 14.33 -5.84
C LEU A 239 -20.95 13.13 -4.99
N GLN A 240 -21.89 12.55 -4.24
CA GLN A 240 -21.64 11.35 -3.44
C GLN A 240 -21.23 10.17 -4.31
N LYS A 241 -21.92 9.93 -5.44
CA LYS A 241 -21.57 8.88 -6.39
C LYS A 241 -20.14 9.04 -6.91
N GLN A 242 -19.75 10.25 -7.32
CA GLN A 242 -18.40 10.51 -7.82
C GLN A 242 -17.34 10.30 -6.74
N PHE A 243 -17.60 10.75 -5.51
CA PHE A 243 -16.70 10.52 -4.39
C PHE A 243 -16.55 9.03 -4.07
N LEU A 244 -17.67 8.29 -4.01
CA LEU A 244 -17.69 6.86 -3.73
C LEU A 244 -16.93 6.04 -4.79
N ILE A 245 -17.10 6.37 -6.08
CA ILE A 245 -16.31 5.74 -7.15
C ILE A 245 -14.82 6.01 -6.96
N ALA A 246 -14.43 7.25 -6.62
CA ALA A 246 -13.04 7.61 -6.43
C ALA A 246 -12.37 6.81 -5.30
N ILE A 247 -13.05 6.67 -4.14
CA ILE A 247 -12.51 5.88 -3.02
C ILE A 247 -12.50 4.39 -3.32
N ILE A 248 -13.51 3.84 -4.02
CA ILE A 248 -13.52 2.41 -4.41
C ILE A 248 -12.32 2.09 -5.29
N VAL A 249 -12.03 2.93 -6.29
CA VAL A 249 -10.88 2.71 -7.17
C VAL A 249 -9.58 2.78 -6.37
N GLN A 250 -9.39 3.80 -5.53
CA GLN A 250 -8.18 3.92 -4.69
C GLN A 250 -7.99 2.73 -3.75
N SER A 251 -9.06 2.28 -3.09
CA SER A 251 -9.02 1.12 -2.19
C SER A 251 -8.82 -0.21 -2.92
N GLY A 252 -9.27 -0.31 -4.17
CA GLY A 252 -9.09 -1.49 -5.01
C GLY A 252 -7.68 -1.65 -5.58
N VAL A 253 -6.93 -0.54 -5.75
CA VAL A 253 -5.59 -0.57 -6.34
C VAL A 253 -4.63 -1.50 -5.58
N PRO A 254 -4.45 -1.39 -4.24
CA PRO A 254 -3.59 -2.32 -3.51
C PRO A 254 -3.97 -3.78 -3.79
N LEU A 255 -5.25 -4.13 -3.72
CA LEU A 255 -5.71 -5.52 -3.93
C LEU A 255 -5.27 -6.08 -5.28
N ILE A 256 -5.37 -5.29 -6.35
CA ILE A 256 -4.97 -5.71 -7.71
C ILE A 256 -3.47 -6.02 -7.75
N PHE A 257 -2.65 -5.16 -7.14
CA PHE A 257 -1.20 -5.29 -7.16
C PHE A 257 -0.66 -6.37 -6.21
N PHE A 258 -1.38 -6.71 -5.13
CA PHE A 258 -0.97 -7.76 -4.20
C PHE A 258 -1.52 -9.15 -4.52
N ILE A 259 -2.62 -9.25 -5.27
CA ILE A 259 -3.24 -10.53 -5.65
C ILE A 259 -2.24 -11.41 -6.42
N LEU A 260 -1.57 -10.86 -7.43
CA LEU A 260 -0.67 -11.63 -8.30
C LEU A 260 0.56 -12.15 -7.52
N PRO A 261 1.30 -11.32 -6.74
CA PRO A 261 2.34 -11.79 -5.84
C PRO A 261 1.87 -12.86 -4.85
N LEU A 262 0.69 -12.68 -4.25
CA LEU A 262 0.15 -13.62 -3.26
C LEU A 262 -0.11 -15.00 -3.87
N PHE A 263 -0.78 -15.06 -5.03
CA PHE A 263 -1.04 -16.34 -5.70
C PHE A 263 0.24 -17.06 -6.08
N TYR A 264 1.21 -16.34 -6.63
CA TYR A 264 2.49 -16.93 -6.99
C TYR A 264 3.28 -17.38 -5.76
N PHE A 265 3.28 -16.61 -4.67
CA PHE A 265 3.93 -17.00 -3.42
C PHE A 265 3.34 -18.30 -2.87
N ILE A 266 2.00 -18.42 -2.82
CA ILE A 266 1.32 -19.64 -2.38
C ILE A 266 1.68 -20.81 -3.31
N PHE A 267 1.66 -20.60 -4.63
CA PHE A 267 2.06 -21.63 -5.59
C PHE A 267 3.51 -22.09 -5.38
N ALA A 268 4.45 -21.16 -5.31
CA ALA A 268 5.88 -21.42 -5.12
C ALA A 268 6.13 -22.15 -3.79
N PHE A 269 5.45 -21.75 -2.71
CA PHE A 269 5.52 -22.41 -1.42
C PHE A 269 4.98 -23.85 -1.48
N LEU A 270 3.77 -24.05 -2.01
CA LEU A 270 3.13 -25.38 -2.05
C LEU A 270 3.84 -26.35 -2.98
N LYS A 271 4.38 -25.87 -4.11
CA LYS A 271 5.10 -26.69 -5.10
C LYS A 271 6.60 -26.79 -4.83
N GLN A 272 7.12 -26.10 -3.81
CA GLN A 272 8.55 -25.92 -3.58
C GLN A 272 9.28 -25.49 -4.87
N TYR A 273 8.62 -24.64 -5.66
CA TYR A 273 9.11 -24.18 -6.95
C TYR A 273 9.91 -22.89 -6.76
N TYR A 274 11.20 -22.95 -7.08
CA TYR A 274 12.11 -21.82 -6.99
C TYR A 274 12.26 -21.13 -8.35
N ASN A 275 11.97 -19.83 -8.39
CA ASN A 275 12.31 -18.94 -9.50
C ASN A 275 12.37 -17.50 -8.95
N GLN A 276 13.60 -16.99 -8.81
CA GLN A 276 13.87 -15.73 -8.13
C GLN A 276 13.50 -14.52 -9.00
N GLY A 277 13.77 -14.58 -10.30
CA GLY A 277 13.43 -13.50 -11.22
C GLY A 277 11.94 -13.17 -11.22
N VAL A 278 11.07 -14.19 -11.14
CA VAL A 278 9.62 -13.97 -11.00
C VAL A 278 9.29 -13.30 -9.66
N ILE A 279 9.89 -13.74 -8.55
CA ILE A 279 9.67 -13.10 -7.24
C ILE A 279 10.12 -11.65 -7.23
N ASN A 280 11.31 -11.36 -7.75
CA ASN A 280 11.82 -10.00 -7.85
C ASN A 280 10.89 -9.12 -8.69
N CYS A 281 10.44 -9.61 -9.85
CA CYS A 281 9.48 -8.90 -10.70
C CYS A 281 8.12 -8.67 -10.02
N LEU A 282 7.65 -9.62 -9.21
CA LEU A 282 6.39 -9.49 -8.47
C LEU A 282 6.50 -8.49 -7.30
N ILE A 283 7.65 -8.44 -6.63
CA ILE A 283 7.92 -7.41 -5.61
C ILE A 283 7.98 -6.02 -6.26
N VAL A 284 8.61 -5.91 -7.44
CA VAL A 284 8.59 -4.68 -8.26
C VAL A 284 7.16 -4.29 -8.62
N ASN A 285 6.34 -5.23 -9.08
CA ASN A 285 4.93 -4.99 -9.38
C ASN A 285 4.18 -4.48 -8.15
N ALA A 286 4.25 -5.17 -7.01
CA ALA A 286 3.59 -4.77 -5.78
C ALA A 286 4.00 -3.36 -5.32
N SER A 287 5.26 -2.98 -5.53
CA SER A 287 5.80 -1.67 -5.16
C SER A 287 5.27 -0.52 -6.03
N LEU A 288 4.59 -0.80 -7.15
CA LEU A 288 3.94 0.21 -8.00
C LEU A 288 2.53 0.56 -7.52
N HIS A 289 1.96 -0.13 -6.54
CA HIS A 289 0.58 0.13 -6.10
C HIS A 289 0.40 1.56 -5.59
N GLY A 290 1.38 2.11 -4.85
CA GLY A 290 1.30 3.44 -4.28
C GLY A 290 1.30 4.53 -5.36
N LEU A 291 2.13 4.35 -6.40
CA LEU A 291 2.11 5.19 -7.61
C LEU A 291 0.70 5.25 -8.21
N VAL A 292 0.11 4.08 -8.50
CA VAL A 292 -1.20 4.00 -9.14
C VAL A 292 -2.30 4.53 -8.24
N SER A 293 -2.22 4.27 -6.93
CA SER A 293 -3.18 4.77 -5.95
C SER A 293 -3.18 6.30 -5.90
N THR A 294 -2.00 6.93 -5.84
CA THR A 294 -1.87 8.39 -5.83
C THR A 294 -2.29 9.01 -7.16
N LEU A 295 -1.95 8.41 -8.30
CA LEU A 295 -2.43 8.87 -9.60
C LEU A 295 -3.96 8.75 -9.72
N ALA A 296 -4.55 7.67 -9.21
CA ALA A 296 -6.00 7.52 -9.13
C ALA A 296 -6.62 8.62 -8.26
N MET A 297 -6.04 8.92 -7.10
CA MET A 297 -6.49 10.01 -6.24
C MET A 297 -6.45 11.37 -6.94
N LEU A 298 -5.31 11.72 -7.55
CA LEU A 298 -5.12 12.99 -8.25
C LEU A 298 -6.05 13.13 -9.47
N SER A 299 -6.33 12.04 -10.17
CA SER A 299 -7.17 12.05 -11.38
C SER A 299 -8.67 11.98 -11.10
N LEU A 300 -9.11 11.24 -10.08
CA LEU A 300 -10.54 10.98 -9.83
C LEU A 300 -11.20 12.10 -9.01
N HIS A 301 -10.52 12.65 -8.01
CA HIS A 301 -11.06 13.75 -7.22
C HIS A 301 -11.04 15.06 -8.01
N LYS A 302 -12.22 15.61 -8.30
CA LYS A 302 -12.38 16.88 -9.02
C LYS A 302 -11.48 18.03 -8.50
N PRO A 303 -11.41 18.34 -7.20
CA PRO A 303 -10.56 19.43 -6.73
C PRO A 303 -9.07 19.18 -6.99
N TYR A 304 -8.60 17.94 -6.84
CA TYR A 304 -7.20 17.59 -7.07
C TYR A 304 -6.86 17.63 -8.56
N ARG A 305 -7.73 17.08 -9.42
CA ARG A 305 -7.58 17.16 -10.87
C ARG A 305 -7.55 18.61 -11.36
N GLN A 306 -8.36 19.50 -10.78
CA GLN A 306 -8.32 20.92 -11.12
C GLN A 306 -7.01 21.56 -10.68
N ALA A 307 -6.55 21.29 -9.46
CA ALA A 307 -5.27 21.79 -8.98
C ALA A 307 -4.10 21.35 -9.88
N MET A 308 -4.09 20.10 -10.34
CA MET A 308 -3.10 19.59 -11.29
C MET A 308 -3.14 20.37 -12.61
N LYS A 309 -4.33 20.59 -13.19
CA LYS A 309 -4.50 21.39 -14.41
C LYS A 309 -3.98 22.81 -14.23
N ASP A 310 -4.30 23.44 -13.10
CA ASP A 310 -3.88 24.81 -12.80
C ASP A 310 -2.35 24.91 -12.65
N MET A 311 -1.70 23.92 -12.05
CA MET A 311 -0.23 23.87 -11.96
C MET A 311 0.44 23.73 -13.32
N PHE A 312 -0.05 22.83 -14.17
CA PHE A 312 0.53 22.62 -15.50
C PHE A 312 0.20 23.76 -16.47
N ALA A 313 -0.97 24.38 -16.37
CA ALA A 313 -1.33 25.56 -17.16
C ALA A 313 -0.53 26.81 -16.78
N ARG A 314 -0.07 26.91 -15.53
CA ARG A 314 0.83 27.98 -15.05
C ARG A 314 2.31 27.73 -15.38
N SER A 315 2.65 26.62 -16.03
CA SER A 315 4.00 26.38 -16.57
C SER A 315 4.32 27.48 -17.62
N PRO A 316 5.53 28.08 -17.62
CA PRO A 316 5.73 29.49 -17.96
C PRO A 316 5.71 29.78 -19.46
N GLN A 317 4.52 29.89 -20.05
CA GLN A 317 4.28 30.87 -21.11
C GLN A 317 3.82 32.23 -20.56
N GLN A 318 3.66 32.35 -19.24
CA GLN A 318 3.52 33.64 -18.56
C GLN A 318 4.80 33.97 -17.81
N ARG A 319 5.91 34.19 -18.54
CA ARG A 319 6.85 35.21 -18.07
C ARG A 319 6.06 36.52 -18.08
N PRO A 320 6.03 37.30 -16.98
CA PRO A 320 5.43 38.62 -17.04
C PRO A 320 6.09 39.38 -18.19
N GLU A 321 5.28 39.99 -19.05
CA GLU A 321 5.74 40.96 -20.05
C GLU A 321 6.57 42.01 -19.31
N VAL A 322 7.89 41.85 -19.29
CA VAL A 322 8.83 42.95 -19.10
C VAL A 322 8.83 43.72 -20.42
N SER A 323 7.67 44.29 -20.78
CA SER A 323 7.53 45.09 -22.01
C SER A 323 6.36 46.07 -21.93
N LYS A 324 6.14 46.73 -20.78
CA LYS A 324 5.40 48.01 -20.76
C LYS A 324 6.00 49.10 -19.87
N ILE A 325 7.26 48.97 -19.41
CA ILE A 325 7.94 50.08 -18.73
C ILE A 325 8.88 50.87 -19.66
N SER A 326 9.29 50.35 -20.83
CA SER A 326 10.23 51.09 -21.71
C SER A 326 9.60 52.01 -22.76
N LYS A 327 8.27 52.18 -22.80
CA LYS A 327 7.63 53.09 -23.79
C LYS A 327 6.72 54.19 -23.22
N ALA A 328 6.78 54.47 -21.93
CA ALA A 328 6.16 55.67 -21.36
C ALA A 328 7.16 56.68 -20.77
N VAL A 329 8.47 56.42 -20.91
CA VAL A 329 9.54 57.37 -20.51
C VAL A 329 10.21 58.02 -21.73
N LEU A 330 9.68 57.81 -22.94
CA LEU A 330 10.15 58.52 -24.13
C LEU A 330 8.95 59.03 -24.92
N LEU A 331 8.83 60.37 -24.91
CA LEU A 331 7.76 61.25 -25.37
C LEU A 331 6.75 61.60 -24.26
#